data_AF-A0A381N8C2-F1
#
_entry.id   AF-A0A381N8C2-F1
#
_cell.length_a   1.000
_cell.length_b   1.000
_cell.length_c   1.000
_cell.angle_alpha   90.00
_cell.angle_beta   90.00
_cell.angle_gamma   90.00
#
_symmetry.space_group_name_H-M   'P 1'
#
loop_
_entity.id
_entity.type
_entity.pdbx_description
1 polymer ?
#
loop_
_entity_poly.entity_id
_entity_poly.type
_entity_poly.pdbx_seq_one_letter_code
_entity_poly.pdbx_strand_id
1 'polypeptide(L)'
;MYRADEEVDTEMSKFVDESSKAAANCPVERVKWALLEKEDGEYTRLLKGVIDVMTVLEENIGATSVIPRTKQHLYGPVIAHRVAQENRLETEEVMVIPLIRENLSAECQLKAVGTLFIDDGSDDQSWFIDWVYSELDPAEQAQPA
;
A
#
# COMPACT_ATOMS: atom_id res chain seq x y z
N MET A 1 -12.35 11.39 -16.15
CA MET A 1 -11.92 10.35 -15.20
C MET A 1 -12.19 10.76 -13.74
N TYR A 2 -11.92 12.00 -13.34
CA TYR A 2 -12.04 12.51 -11.95
C TYR A 2 -13.30 12.26 -11.10
N ARG A 3 -14.47 11.91 -11.65
CA ARG A 3 -15.68 11.72 -10.82
C ARG A 3 -15.74 10.37 -10.11
N ALA A 4 -15.17 9.34 -10.72
CA ALA A 4 -15.32 7.98 -10.21
C ALA A 4 -14.44 7.75 -8.97
N ASP A 5 -13.24 8.33 -8.94
CA ASP A 5 -12.30 8.19 -7.82
C ASP A 5 -12.71 9.08 -6.64
N GLU A 6 -13.19 10.30 -6.92
CA GLU A 6 -13.80 11.18 -5.90
C GLU A 6 -14.98 10.51 -5.19
N GLU A 7 -15.78 9.74 -5.94
CA GLU A 7 -16.96 9.05 -5.41
C GLU A 7 -16.57 7.87 -4.51
N VAL A 8 -15.49 7.14 -4.84
CA VAL A 8 -14.93 6.06 -4.00
C VAL A 8 -14.31 6.62 -2.74
N ASP A 9 -13.47 7.65 -2.85
CA ASP A 9 -12.84 8.30 -1.69
C ASP A 9 -13.90 8.90 -0.74
N THR A 10 -14.98 9.45 -1.30
CA THR A 10 -16.09 10.01 -0.52
C THR A 10 -16.93 8.92 0.14
N GLU A 11 -17.22 7.81 -0.54
CA GLU A 11 -17.92 6.64 0.05
C GLU A 11 -17.06 5.97 1.13
N MET A 12 -15.78 5.73 0.86
CA MET A 12 -14.84 5.17 1.83
C MET A 12 -14.70 6.07 3.04
N SER A 13 -14.53 7.38 2.85
CA SER A 13 -14.41 8.34 3.95
C SER A 13 -15.67 8.37 4.81
N LYS A 14 -16.87 8.40 4.20
CA LYS A 14 -18.13 8.36 4.95
C LYS A 14 -18.32 7.05 5.70
N PHE A 15 -17.97 5.92 5.07
CA PHE A 15 -18.07 4.60 5.69
C PHE A 15 -17.13 4.46 6.89
N VAL A 16 -15.87 4.90 6.75
CA VAL A 16 -14.89 4.92 7.85
C VAL A 16 -15.41 5.74 9.02
N ASP A 17 -16.01 6.90 8.75
CA ASP A 17 -16.53 7.81 9.75
C ASP A 17 -17.79 7.27 10.47
N GLU A 18 -18.69 6.61 9.73
CA GLU A 18 -19.89 5.97 10.28
C GLU A 18 -19.57 4.70 11.08
N SER A 19 -18.63 3.89 10.58
CA SER A 19 -18.21 2.63 11.21
C SER A 19 -17.35 2.89 12.46
N SER A 20 -16.49 3.93 12.46
CA SER A 20 -15.78 4.42 13.64
C SER A 20 -16.75 4.93 14.72
N LYS A 21 -17.78 5.69 14.35
CA LYS A 21 -18.81 6.16 15.29
C LYS A 21 -19.67 5.01 15.84
N ALA A 22 -20.02 4.02 15.02
CA ALA A 22 -20.78 2.85 15.45
C ALA A 22 -19.97 1.96 16.42
N ALA A 23 -18.64 1.87 16.19
CA ALA A 23 -17.73 1.10 17.02
C ALA A 23 -17.58 1.62 18.45
N ALA A 24 -17.84 2.90 18.71
CA ALA A 24 -17.67 3.52 20.04
C ALA A 24 -18.43 2.78 21.16
N ASN A 25 -19.50 2.05 20.83
CA ASN A 25 -20.33 1.31 21.78
C ASN A 25 -19.91 -0.17 21.96
N CYS A 26 -18.97 -0.69 21.17
CA CYS A 26 -18.49 -2.08 21.27
C CYS A 26 -16.98 -2.12 21.57
N PRO A 27 -16.53 -2.72 22.69
CA PRO A 27 -15.12 -2.78 23.05
C PRO A 27 -14.22 -3.45 22.01
N VAL A 28 -14.73 -4.49 21.33
CA VAL A 28 -13.99 -5.22 20.28
C VAL A 28 -13.77 -4.33 19.07
N GLU A 29 -14.81 -3.63 18.62
CA GLU A 29 -14.71 -2.70 17.50
C GLU A 29 -13.83 -1.49 17.85
N ARG A 30 -13.86 -0.99 19.08
CA ARG A 30 -12.91 0.07 19.52
C ARG A 30 -11.45 -0.35 19.43
N VAL A 31 -11.13 -1.58 19.83
CA VAL A 31 -9.76 -2.12 19.72
C VAL A 31 -9.36 -2.26 18.26
N LYS A 32 -10.28 -2.73 17.41
CA LYS A 32 -10.09 -2.85 15.97
C LYS A 32 -9.80 -1.50 15.32
N TRP A 33 -10.58 -0.45 15.64
CA TRP A 33 -10.35 0.90 15.14
C TRP A 33 -9.04 1.51 15.64
N ALA A 34 -8.67 1.31 16.91
CA ALA A 34 -7.38 1.76 17.43
C ALA A 34 -6.18 1.06 16.76
N LEU A 35 -6.35 -0.20 16.33
CA LEU A 35 -5.35 -0.92 15.56
C LEU A 35 -5.24 -0.40 14.11
N LEU A 36 -6.36 -0.03 13.47
CA LEU A 36 -6.36 0.58 12.15
C LEU A 36 -5.70 1.98 12.16
N GLU A 37 -5.99 2.80 13.18
CA GLU A 37 -5.34 4.10 13.35
C GLU A 37 -3.82 3.96 13.59
N LYS A 38 -3.40 2.89 14.27
CA LYS A 38 -1.97 2.55 14.42
C LYS A 38 -1.34 2.18 13.08
N GLU A 39 -2.06 1.46 12.22
CA GLU A 39 -1.60 1.05 10.89
C GLU A 39 -1.36 2.27 9.97
N ASP A 40 -2.25 3.25 9.99
CA ASP A 40 -2.06 4.52 9.24
C ASP A 40 -0.80 5.30 9.71
N GLY A 41 -0.51 5.26 11.01
CA GLY A 41 0.74 5.76 11.56
C GLY A 41 1.99 5.00 11.09
N GLU A 42 1.88 3.68 10.88
CA GLU A 42 2.95 2.85 10.31
C GLU A 42 3.13 3.12 8.81
N TYR A 43 2.07 3.37 8.05
CA TYR A 43 2.13 3.82 6.67
C TYR A 43 2.91 5.14 6.52
N THR A 44 2.60 6.14 7.36
CA THR A 44 3.32 7.43 7.35
C THR A 44 4.82 7.26 7.65
N ARG A 45 5.15 6.40 8.60
CA ARG A 45 6.55 6.08 8.94
C ARG A 45 7.26 5.39 7.78
N LEU A 46 6.57 4.52 7.05
CA LEU A 46 7.11 3.84 5.90
C LEU A 46 7.41 4.83 4.77
N LEU A 47 6.46 5.71 4.43
CA LEU A 47 6.64 6.76 3.42
C LEU A 47 7.84 7.65 3.72
N LYS A 48 8.06 7.99 5.01
CA LYS A 48 9.24 8.74 5.44
C LYS A 48 10.54 7.97 5.15
N GLY A 49 10.55 6.65 5.32
CA GLY A 49 11.69 5.80 4.96
C GLY A 49 11.99 5.79 3.46
N VAL A 50 10.97 5.80 2.59
CA VAL A 50 11.15 5.95 1.14
C VAL A 50 11.80 7.28 0.81
N ILE A 51 11.28 8.38 1.39
CA ILE A 51 11.80 9.73 1.18
C ILE A 51 13.26 9.82 1.63
N ASP A 52 13.62 9.21 2.75
CA ASP A 52 14.99 9.21 3.26
C ASP A 52 15.94 8.45 2.30
N VAL A 53 15.50 7.30 1.76
CA VAL A 53 16.25 6.56 0.74
C VAL A 53 16.39 7.38 -0.55
N MET A 54 15.30 7.96 -1.05
CA MET A 54 15.28 8.81 -2.24
C MET A 54 16.20 10.02 -2.10
N THR A 55 16.19 10.67 -0.93
CA THR A 55 17.09 11.80 -0.63
C THR A 55 18.56 11.38 -0.72
N VAL A 56 18.92 10.23 -0.13
CA VAL A 56 20.29 9.70 -0.21
C VAL A 56 20.67 9.34 -1.66
N LEU A 57 19.73 8.80 -2.44
CA LEU A 57 19.93 8.49 -3.86
C LEU A 57 20.13 9.78 -4.68
N GLU A 58 19.30 10.80 -4.50
CA GLU A 58 19.41 12.09 -5.20
C GLU A 58 20.72 12.82 -4.86
N GLU A 59 21.07 12.90 -3.58
CA GLU A 59 22.26 13.62 -3.10
C GLU A 59 23.58 12.93 -3.50
N ASN A 60 23.61 11.59 -3.55
CA ASN A 60 24.85 10.83 -3.79
C ASN A 60 24.98 10.24 -5.20
N ILE A 61 23.88 9.92 -5.89
CA ILE A 61 23.91 9.28 -7.23
C ILE A 61 23.89 10.32 -8.35
N GLY A 62 23.32 11.51 -8.10
CA GLY A 62 23.40 12.65 -9.02
C GLY A 62 24.83 13.12 -9.34
N ALA A 63 25.85 12.64 -8.62
CA ALA A 63 27.22 13.17 -8.67
C ALA A 63 28.35 12.14 -8.97
N THR A 64 28.07 11.00 -9.62
CA THR A 64 29.06 10.00 -10.12
C THR A 64 29.29 8.79 -9.20
N SER A 65 29.06 7.59 -9.76
CA SER A 65 29.37 6.23 -9.27
C SER A 65 29.12 5.93 -7.78
N VAL A 66 28.18 5.04 -7.49
CA VAL A 66 27.85 4.59 -6.12
C VAL A 66 29.08 3.98 -5.43
N ILE A 67 29.74 4.76 -4.57
CA ILE A 67 30.88 4.28 -3.76
C ILE A 67 30.38 3.28 -2.70
N PRO A 68 31.23 2.32 -2.26
CA PRO A 68 30.84 1.29 -1.29
C PRO A 68 30.22 1.84 0.01
N ARG A 69 30.67 3.02 0.45
CA ARG A 69 30.14 3.72 1.63
C ARG A 69 28.66 4.07 1.49
N THR A 70 28.24 4.52 0.31
CA THR A 70 26.83 4.86 0.03
C THR A 70 25.97 3.61 -0.01
N LYS A 71 26.47 2.50 -0.59
CA LYS A 71 25.77 1.21 -0.54
C LYS A 71 25.55 0.73 0.89
N GLN A 72 26.57 0.84 1.73
CA GLN A 72 26.47 0.44 3.14
C GLN A 72 25.54 1.36 3.94
N HIS A 73 25.50 2.65 3.62
CA HIS A 73 24.58 3.61 4.24
C HIS A 73 23.12 3.35 3.85
N LEU A 74 22.85 2.95 2.60
CA LEU A 74 21.51 2.61 2.10
C LEU A 74 21.01 1.25 2.61
N TYR A 75 21.91 0.29 2.84
CA TYR A 75 21.51 -1.08 3.17
C TYR A 75 20.67 -1.17 4.46
N GLY A 76 21.08 -0.49 5.53
CA GLY A 76 20.35 -0.51 6.81
C GLY A 76 18.92 0.04 6.69
N PRO A 77 18.73 1.27 6.17
CA PRO A 77 17.42 1.84 5.90
C PRO A 77 16.55 0.97 4.97
N VAL A 78 17.11 0.45 3.87
CA VAL A 78 16.36 -0.40 2.92
C VAL A 78 15.87 -1.69 3.58
N ILE A 79 16.70 -2.36 4.39
CA ILE A 79 16.30 -3.57 5.11
C ILE A 79 15.26 -3.25 6.18
N ALA A 80 15.46 -2.19 6.96
CA ALA A 80 14.48 -1.76 7.96
C ALA A 80 13.12 -1.43 7.32
N HIS A 81 13.15 -0.81 6.14
CA HIS A 81 11.98 -0.50 5.35
C HIS A 81 11.28 -1.76 4.84
N ARG A 82 12.03 -2.72 4.29
CA ARG A 82 11.49 -4.01 3.84
C ARG A 82 10.81 -4.77 4.98
N VAL A 83 11.41 -4.80 6.16
CA VAL A 83 10.81 -5.44 7.34
C VAL A 83 9.54 -4.72 7.79
N ALA A 84 9.52 -3.38 7.76
CA ALA A 84 8.34 -2.61 8.09
C ALA A 84 7.20 -2.82 7.07
N GLN A 85 7.51 -2.94 5.78
CA GLN A 85 6.53 -3.30 4.74
C GLN A 85 5.92 -4.68 4.99
N GLU A 86 6.76 -5.69 5.22
CA GLU A 86 6.29 -7.07 5.44
C GLU A 86 5.34 -7.16 6.63
N ASN A 87 5.71 -6.58 7.77
CA ASN A 87 4.85 -6.56 8.96
C ASN A 87 3.51 -5.85 8.73
N ARG A 88 3.50 -4.81 7.88
CA ARG A 88 2.28 -4.09 7.53
C ARG A 88 1.37 -4.94 6.64
N LEU A 89 1.93 -5.60 5.62
CA LEU A 89 1.19 -6.53 4.76
C LEU A 89 0.57 -7.68 5.57
N GLU A 90 1.33 -8.29 6.49
CA GLU A 90 0.80 -9.32 7.41
C GLU A 90 -0.38 -8.79 8.25
N THR A 91 -0.30 -7.54 8.70
CA THR A 91 -1.36 -6.91 9.49
C THR A 91 -2.58 -6.58 8.64
N GLU A 92 -2.38 -6.01 7.44
CA GLU A 92 -3.43 -5.69 6.48
C GLU A 92 -4.20 -6.95 6.06
N GLU A 93 -3.52 -8.07 5.82
CA GLU A 93 -4.14 -9.35 5.43
C GLU A 93 -5.09 -9.87 6.51
N VAL A 94 -4.73 -9.74 7.79
CA VAL A 94 -5.52 -10.24 8.91
C VAL A 94 -6.67 -9.29 9.30
N MET A 95 -6.51 -7.99 9.07
CA MET A 95 -7.40 -6.97 9.63
C MET A 95 -8.19 -6.20 8.57
N VAL A 96 -7.52 -5.74 7.51
CA VAL A 96 -8.07 -4.81 6.51
C VAL A 96 -8.76 -5.58 5.37
N ILE A 97 -8.14 -6.64 4.86
CA ILE A 97 -8.71 -7.44 3.77
C ILE A 97 -10.07 -8.07 4.16
N PRO A 98 -10.26 -8.64 5.37
CA PRO A 98 -11.56 -9.16 5.78
C PRO A 98 -12.64 -8.08 5.86
N LEU A 99 -12.29 -6.88 6.35
CA LEU A 99 -13.19 -5.73 6.41
C LEU A 99 -13.68 -5.32 5.02
N ILE A 100 -12.79 -5.25 4.05
CA ILE A 100 -13.11 -4.97 2.65
C ILE A 100 -14.08 -6.03 2.11
N ARG A 101 -13.78 -7.32 2.35
CA ARG A 101 -14.60 -8.43 1.86
C ARG A 101 -16.00 -8.48 2.47
N GLU A 102 -16.12 -8.14 3.75
CA GLU A 102 -17.38 -8.19 4.49
C GLU A 102 -18.28 -6.98 4.24
N ASN A 103 -17.69 -5.81 3.93
CA ASN A 103 -18.42 -4.54 3.94
C ASN A 103 -18.52 -3.84 2.58
N LEU A 104 -17.67 -4.17 1.60
CA LEU A 104 -17.74 -3.60 0.25
C LEU A 104 -18.42 -4.57 -0.71
N SER A 105 -19.20 -4.04 -1.66
CA SER A 105 -19.77 -4.83 -2.74
C SER A 105 -18.64 -5.36 -3.66
N ALA A 106 -18.89 -6.44 -4.39
CA ALA A 106 -17.91 -6.97 -5.35
C ALA A 106 -17.49 -5.94 -6.41
N GLU A 107 -18.40 -5.04 -6.80
CA GLU A 107 -18.12 -3.96 -7.75
C GLU A 107 -17.19 -2.90 -7.14
N CYS A 108 -17.42 -2.49 -5.88
CA CYS A 108 -16.54 -1.57 -5.18
C CYS A 108 -15.17 -2.19 -4.89
N GLN A 109 -15.12 -3.49 -4.57
CA GLN A 109 -13.85 -4.22 -4.39
C GLN A 109 -13.05 -4.25 -5.70
N LEU A 110 -13.69 -4.57 -6.83
CA LEU A 110 -13.05 -4.55 -8.15
C LEU A 110 -12.53 -3.17 -8.51
N LYS A 111 -13.29 -2.11 -8.19
CA LYS A 111 -12.87 -0.74 -8.45
C LYS A 111 -11.66 -0.34 -7.58
N ALA A 112 -11.67 -0.68 -6.29
CA ALA A 112 -10.55 -0.44 -5.39
C ALA A 112 -9.27 -1.19 -5.81
N VAL A 113 -9.41 -2.44 -6.25
CA VAL A 113 -8.30 -3.20 -6.84
C VAL A 113 -7.84 -2.55 -8.15
N GLY A 114 -8.78 -2.13 -9.00
CA GLY A 114 -8.47 -1.42 -10.25
C GLY A 114 -7.58 -0.19 -10.03
N THR A 115 -7.89 0.65 -9.04
CA THR A 115 -7.08 1.82 -8.68
C THR A 115 -5.69 1.48 -8.12
N LEU A 116 -5.50 0.26 -7.64
CA LEU A 116 -4.19 -0.21 -7.13
C LEU A 116 -3.27 -0.72 -8.24
N PHE A 117 -3.85 -1.37 -9.26
CA PHE A 117 -3.09 -2.03 -10.33
C PHE A 117 -2.99 -1.20 -11.61
N ILE A 118 -3.84 -0.18 -11.77
CA ILE A 118 -3.86 0.70 -12.95
C ILE A 118 -3.35 2.08 -12.55
N ASP A 119 -2.24 2.48 -13.13
CA ASP A 119 -1.66 3.81 -12.97
C ASP A 119 -2.10 4.71 -14.12
N ASP A 120 -3.23 5.38 -13.95
CA ASP A 120 -3.80 6.28 -14.96
C ASP A 120 -2.88 7.46 -15.34
N GLY A 121 -1.88 7.77 -14.50
CA GLY A 121 -0.90 8.84 -14.71
C GLY A 121 0.36 8.40 -15.47
N SER A 122 0.53 7.11 -15.72
CA SER A 122 1.68 6.53 -16.42
C SER A 122 1.45 6.48 -17.93
N ASP A 123 2.55 6.52 -18.71
CA ASP A 123 2.54 6.26 -20.15
C ASP A 123 2.12 4.81 -20.47
N ASP A 124 2.41 3.89 -19.55
CA ASP A 124 1.95 2.50 -19.55
C ASP A 124 1.10 2.28 -18.30
N GLN A 125 -0.21 2.32 -18.45
CA GLN A 125 -1.14 2.26 -17.32
C GLN A 125 -1.18 0.89 -16.64
N SER A 126 -0.81 -0.17 -17.35
CA SER A 126 -0.77 -1.55 -16.85
C SER A 126 0.62 -1.98 -16.38
N TRP A 127 1.58 -1.05 -16.30
CA TRP A 127 2.97 -1.36 -15.98
C TRP A 127 3.13 -2.24 -14.73
N PHE A 128 2.28 -2.01 -13.72
CA PHE A 128 2.33 -2.77 -12.47
C PHE A 128 1.86 -4.21 -12.66
N ILE A 129 0.84 -4.44 -13.50
CA ILE A 129 0.37 -5.79 -13.86
C ILE A 129 1.46 -6.52 -14.65
N ASP A 130 2.08 -5.85 -15.61
CA ASP A 130 3.14 -6.43 -16.42
C ASP A 130 4.38 -6.76 -15.59
N TRP A 131 4.72 -5.89 -14.63
CA TRP A 131 5.77 -6.14 -13.66
C TRP A 131 5.46 -7.35 -12.77
N VAL A 132 4.27 -7.40 -12.15
CA VAL A 132 3.85 -8.55 -11.33
C VAL A 132 3.91 -9.84 -12.14
N TYR A 133 3.40 -9.83 -13.38
CA TYR A 133 3.43 -11.00 -14.25
C TYR A 133 4.87 -11.46 -14.58
N SER A 134 5.82 -10.52 -14.68
CA SER A 134 7.23 -10.84 -14.93
C SER A 134 7.95 -11.51 -13.74
N GLU A 135 7.45 -11.30 -12.52
CA GLU A 135 7.99 -11.90 -11.29
C GLU A 135 7.37 -13.26 -10.96
N LEU A 136 6.28 -13.64 -11.63
CA LEU A 136 5.65 -14.96 -11.47
C LEU A 136 6.55 -16.08 -12.01
N ASP A 137 6.52 -17.25 -11.37
CA ASP A 137 7.24 -18.40 -11.88
C ASP A 137 6.63 -18.85 -13.24
N PRO A 138 7.41 -19.48 -14.15
CA PRO A 138 6.92 -19.90 -15.46
C PRO A 138 5.69 -20.84 -15.41
N ALA A 139 5.51 -21.57 -14.30
CA ALA A 139 4.35 -22.41 -14.05
C ALA A 139 3.09 -21.59 -13.74
N GLU A 140 3.25 -20.47 -13.04
CA GLU A 140 2.17 -19.54 -12.66
C GLU A 140 1.77 -18.67 -13.86
N GLN A 141 2.74 -18.29 -14.71
CA GLN A 141 2.50 -17.58 -15.96
C GLN A 141 1.69 -18.41 -16.98
N ALA A 142 1.83 -19.74 -16.95
CA ALA A 142 1.19 -20.66 -17.89
C ALA A 142 -0.28 -21.01 -17.53
N GLN A 143 -0.75 -20.61 -16.35
CA GLN A 143 -2.15 -20.78 -15.97
C GLN A 143 -2.98 -19.57 -16.44
N PRO A 144 -4.00 -19.77 -17.29
CA PRO A 144 -4.93 -18.69 -17.58
C PRO A 144 -5.72 -18.36 -16.32
N ALA A 145 -5.88 -17.06 -16.06
CA ALA A 145 -6.77 -16.51 -15.03
C ALA A 145 -8.24 -16.92 -15.26
#